data_AF-A0A838VE76-F1
#
_entry.id   AF-A0A838VE76-F1
#
_cell.length_a   1.000
_cell.length_b   1.000
_cell.length_c   1.000
_cell.angle_alpha   90.00
_cell.angle_beta   90.00
_cell.angle_gamma   90.00
#
_symmetry.space_group_name_H-M   'P 1'
#
loop_
_entity.id
_entity.type
_entity.pdbx_description
1 polymer ?
#
loop_
_entity_poly.entity_id
_entity_poly.type
_entity_poly.pdbx_seq_one_letter_code
_entity_poly.pdbx_strand_id
1 'polypeptide(L)' 'MTATCLARPPLEGEIVHGGSLADFIWFRTGGAAELLVRPKDGGDLSRFLGALDPETPVMAVGVG' A
#
# COMPACT_ATOMS: atom_id res chain seq x y z
N MET A 1 -13.80 18.16 2.63
CA MET A 1 -13.78 16.76 2.16
C MET A 1 -13.63 16.78 0.66
N THR A 2 -12.41 16.99 0.17
CA THR A 2 -12.16 17.05 -1.28
C THR A 2 -11.61 15.70 -1.69
N ALA A 3 -12.40 14.94 -2.44
CA ALA A 3 -11.96 13.69 -3.02
C ALA A 3 -10.96 14.00 -4.12
N THR A 4 -9.67 13.82 -3.85
CA THR A 4 -8.66 13.82 -4.91
C THR A 4 -8.90 12.56 -5.74
N CYS A 5 -9.54 12.75 -6.89
CA CYS A 5 -9.66 11.73 -7.92
C CYS A 5 -8.26 11.51 -8.54
N LEU A 6 -7.36 10.86 -7.79
CA LEU A 6 -6.03 10.53 -8.29
C LEU A 6 -6.18 9.34 -9.22
N ALA A 7 -5.80 9.54 -10.48
CA ALA A 7 -5.39 8.45 -11.35
C ALA A 7 -4.47 7.55 -10.52
N ARG A 8 -4.93 6.31 -10.27
CA ARG A 8 -4.23 5.38 -9.38
C ARG A 8 -2.78 5.27 -9.85
N PRO A 9 -1.78 5.37 -8.96
CA PRO A 9 -0.39 5.18 -9.35
C PRO A 9 -0.28 3.83 -10.08
N PRO A 10 0.49 3.76 -11.18
CA PRO A 10 0.63 2.53 -11.93
C PRO A 10 1.23 1.45 -11.02
N LEU A 11 0.53 0.33 -10.90
CA LEU A 11 0.98 -0.86 -10.20
C LEU A 11 0.59 -2.08 -11.04
N GLU A 12 1.55 -2.96 -11.32
CA GLU A 12 1.32 -4.26 -11.96
C GLU A 12 0.83 -5.31 -10.95
N GLY A 13 1.22 -5.18 -9.69
CA GLY A 13 0.75 -5.99 -8.58
C GLY A 13 -0.68 -5.70 -8.12
N GLU A 14 -0.96 -5.94 -6.84
CA GLU A 14 -2.30 -5.88 -6.26
C GLU A 14 -2.46 -4.68 -5.31
N ILE A 15 -3.65 -4.07 -5.34
CA ILE A 15 -4.07 -3.04 -4.39
C ILE A 15 -5.37 -3.49 -3.74
N VAL A 16 -5.38 -3.57 -2.42
CA VAL A 16 -6.56 -3.90 -1.62
C VAL A 16 -6.92 -2.73 -0.73
N HIS A 17 -8.14 -2.21 -0.89
CA HIS A 17 -8.70 -1.25 0.04
C HIS A 17 -9.10 -1.96 1.33
N GLY A 18 -8.76 -1.40 2.49
CA GLY A 18 -9.16 -1.98 3.78
C GLY A 18 -8.44 -3.29 4.12
N GLY A 19 -7.28 -3.57 3.53
CA GLY A 19 -6.53 -4.81 3.76
C GLY A 19 -6.13 -4.97 5.23
N SER A 20 -6.40 -6.14 5.82
CA SER A 20 -6.08 -6.45 7.22
C SER A 20 -4.57 -6.59 7.43
N LEU A 21 -3.99 -5.78 8.32
CA LEU A 21 -2.58 -5.92 8.72
C LEU A 21 -2.37 -7.16 9.60
N ALA A 22 -3.38 -7.54 10.38
CA ALA A 22 -3.35 -8.72 11.25
C ALA A 22 -3.11 -10.05 10.48
N ASP A 23 -3.40 -10.06 9.18
CA ASP A 23 -3.17 -11.23 8.33
C ASP A 23 -1.67 -11.51 8.12
N PHE A 24 -0.84 -10.48 8.20
CA PHE A 24 0.59 -10.52 7.86
C PHE A 24 1.54 -10.47 9.05
N ILE A 25 1.07 -10.10 10.23
CA ILE A 25 1.92 -9.99 11.41
C ILE A 25 1.69 -11.13 12.41
N TRP A 26 2.77 -11.63 13.02
CA TRP A 26 2.73 -12.77 13.94
C TRP A 26 1.79 -12.57 15.13
N PHE A 27 1.80 -11.36 15.71
CA PHE A 27 0.94 -11.02 16.85
C PHE A 27 -0.54 -10.90 16.50
N ARG A 28 -0.91 -10.97 15.21
CA ARG A 28 -2.30 -10.83 14.72
C ARG A 28 -2.98 -9.53 15.17
N THR A 29 -2.21 -8.46 15.28
CA THR A 29 -2.69 -7.12 15.63
C THR A 29 -2.67 -6.17 14.43
N GLY A 30 -3.14 -4.94 14.60
CA GLY A 30 -3.21 -3.95 13.52
C GLY A 30 -4.54 -3.97 12.76
N GLY A 31 -5.09 -2.79 12.51
CA GLY A 31 -6.37 -2.60 11.83
C GLY A 31 -6.27 -2.73 10.30
N ALA A 32 -7.34 -2.35 9.62
CA ALA A 32 -7.38 -2.26 8.18
C ALA A 32 -6.51 -1.08 7.69
N ALA A 33 -5.61 -1.34 6.74
CA ALA A 33 -4.93 -0.29 6.01
C ALA A 33 -5.90 0.42 5.06
N GLU A 34 -5.72 1.72 4.82
CA GLU A 34 -6.48 2.42 3.78
C GLU A 34 -6.25 1.75 2.41
N LEU A 35 -4.98 1.47 2.11
CA LEU A 35 -4.50 0.72 0.96
C LEU A 35 -3.43 -0.27 1.40
N LEU A 36 -3.63 -1.54 1.09
CA LEU A 36 -2.60 -2.56 1.17
C LEU A 36 -2.10 -2.87 -0.25
N VAL A 37 -0.84 -2.53 -0.51
CA VAL A 37 -0.20 -2.66 -1.82
C VAL A 37 0.76 -3.83 -1.81
N ARG A 38 0.62 -4.75 -2.76
CA ARG A 38 1.54 -5.87 -2.98
C ARG A 38 2.14 -5.75 -4.39
N PRO A 39 3.34 -5.15 -4.52
CA PRO A 39 3.98 -4.98 -5.81
C PRO A 39 4.40 -6.33 -6.39
N LYS A 40 4.43 -6.45 -7.71
CA LYS A 40 4.90 -7.65 -8.40
C LYS A 40 6.39 -7.92 -8.14
N ASP A 41 7.19 -6.86 -8.13
CA ASP A 41 8.63 -6.88 -7.88
C ASP A 41 9.13 -5.52 -7.38
N GLY A 42 10.45 -5.39 -7.17
CA GLY A 42 11.05 -4.14 -6.69
C GLY A 42 10.98 -2.97 -7.69
N GLY A 43 10.93 -3.26 -8.99
CA GLY A 43 10.77 -2.24 -10.02
C GLY A 43 9.35 -1.66 -10.00
N ASP A 44 8.34 -2.53 -9.84
CA ASP A 44 6.95 -2.15 -9.64
C ASP A 44 6.77 -1.28 -8.38
N LEU A 45 7.38 -1.68 -7.26
CA LEU A 45 7.38 -0.89 -6.03
C LEU A 45 7.97 0.51 -6.21
N SER A 46 9.14 0.60 -6.85
CA SER A 46 9.84 1.87 -7.05
C SER A 46 9.02 2.84 -7.91
N ARG A 47 8.40 2.34 -8.98
CA ARG A 47 7.50 3.14 -9.84
C ARG A 47 6.27 3.61 -9.09
N PHE A 48 5.65 2.73 -8.30
CA PHE A 48 4.48 3.06 -7.50
C PHE A 48 4.79 4.16 -6.49
N LEU A 49 5.86 4.00 -5.69
CA LEU A 49 6.26 4.98 -4.68
C LEU A 49 6.68 6.32 -5.29
N GLY A 50 7.38 6.29 -6.44
CA GLY A 50 7.79 7.51 -7.14
C GLY A 50 6.63 8.31 -7.75
N ALA A 51 5.44 7.70 -7.89
CA ALA A 51 4.23 8.35 -8.38
C ALA A 51 3.30 8.83 -7.25
N LEU A 52 3.60 8.54 -5.98
CA LEU A 52 2.84 9.05 -4.84
C LEU A 52 3.15 10.53 -4.58
N ASP A 53 2.19 11.24 -4.00
CA ASP A 53 2.47 12.52 -3.36
C ASP A 53 3.54 12.28 -2.27
N PRO A 54 4.65 13.04 -2.23
CA PRO A 54 5.70 12.89 -1.22
C PRO A 54 5.20 12.95 0.23
N GLU A 55 4.07 13.61 0.48
CA GLU A 55 3.45 13.71 1.80
C GLU A 55 2.59 12.48 2.16
N THR A 56 2.43 11.53 1.23
CA THR A 56 1.66 10.29 1.47
C THR A 56 2.40 9.43 2.50
N PRO A 57 1.79 9.14 3.67
CA PRO A 57 2.40 8.25 4.64
C PRO A 57 2.49 6.83 4.10
N VAL A 58 3.67 6.22 4.19
CA VAL A 58 3.91 4.84 3.79
C VAL A 58 4.47 4.04 4.95
N MET A 59 4.03 2.79 5.08
CA MET A 59 4.55 1.84 6.06
C MET A 59 4.96 0.57 5.32
N ALA A 60 6.24 0.20 5.43
CA ALA A 60 6.70 -1.08 4.92
C ALA A 60 6.21 -2.20 5.84
N VAL A 61 5.58 -3.22 5.24
CA VAL A 61 5.09 -4.40 5.94
C VAL A 61 5.89 -5.61 5.46
N GLY A 62 6.68 -6.19 6.35
CA GLY A 62 7.30 -7.51 6.16
C GLY A 62 6.45 -8.61 6.78
N VAL A 63 6.87 -9.86 6.65
CA VAL A 63 6.17 -11.04 7.22
C VAL A 63 6.59 -11.41 8.65
N GLY A 64 7.40 -10.56 9.30
CA GLY A 64 8.01 -10.86 10.60
C GLY A 64 9.31 -11.63 10.45
#